data_AF-A0A3A8PQX4-F1
#
_entry.id   AF-A0A3A8PQX4-F1
#
_cell.length_a   1.000
_cell.length_b   1.000
_cell.length_c   1.000
_cell.angle_alpha   90.00
_cell.angle_beta   90.00
_cell.angle_gamma   90.00
#
_symmetry.space_group_name_H-M   'P 1'
#
loop_
_entity.id
_entity.type
_entity.pdbx_description
1 polymer ?
#
loop_
_entity_poly.entity_id
_entity_poly.type
_entity_poly.pdbx_seq_one_letter_code
_entity_poly.pdbx_strand_id
1 'polypeptide(L)'
;MFAALVIATLAACGGTDSGDVAEELGQSSSALSTCSAACASGLSVSCSGSSCSSVDGQYVQCDGLYHYCPLPPPPCTKANTCTFIDGTSCASPGAERQCCLSGLPTGGCYCKFDNTWTCTLPPDGP
;
A
#
# COMPACT_ATOMS: atom_id res chain seq x y z
N MET A 1 -49.51 -18.82 -15.75
CA MET A 1 -49.04 -19.72 -16.83
C MET A 1 -48.09 -18.91 -17.70
N PHE A 2 -46.83 -19.35 -17.80
CA PHE A 2 -45.73 -18.85 -18.66
C PHE A 2 -45.27 -17.38 -18.46
N ALA A 3 -44.03 -16.98 -18.65
CA ALA A 3 -42.68 -17.55 -18.69
C ALA A 3 -41.78 -16.41 -19.20
N ALA A 4 -40.50 -16.43 -18.80
CA ALA A 4 -39.36 -15.89 -19.58
C ALA A 4 -39.28 -14.35 -19.75
N LEU A 5 -38.13 -13.69 -19.91
CA LEU A 5 -36.71 -14.00 -19.76
C LEU A 5 -36.01 -12.61 -19.69
N VAL A 6 -35.05 -12.47 -18.78
CA VAL A 6 -33.70 -11.86 -18.89
C VAL A 6 -33.41 -10.89 -20.06
N ILE A 7 -32.76 -9.74 -19.75
CA ILE A 7 -31.50 -9.17 -20.29
C ILE A 7 -31.34 -7.78 -19.61
N ALA A 8 -30.53 -7.58 -18.57
CA ALA A 8 -29.06 -7.41 -18.53
C ALA A 8 -28.53 -6.07 -19.07
N THR A 9 -27.82 -5.33 -18.19
CA THR A 9 -26.66 -4.42 -18.43
C THR A 9 -26.95 -3.07 -19.12
N LEU A 10 -26.39 -1.90 -18.81
CA LEU A 10 -25.24 -1.44 -18.01
C LEU A 10 -25.59 -0.06 -17.39
N ALA A 11 -25.31 0.17 -16.10
CA ALA A 11 -25.13 1.53 -15.59
C ALA A 11 -23.67 1.93 -15.86
N ALA A 12 -23.46 2.57 -17.02
CA ALA A 12 -22.25 3.30 -17.33
C ALA A 12 -22.39 4.76 -16.88
N CYS A 13 -21.27 5.29 -16.39
CA CYS A 13 -21.04 6.63 -15.86
C CYS A 13 -21.56 7.79 -16.74
N GLY A 14 -22.14 8.81 -16.09
CA GLY A 14 -22.10 10.21 -16.55
C GLY A 14 -23.19 10.65 -17.54
N GLY A 15 -24.16 11.44 -17.07
CA GLY A 15 -25.07 12.20 -17.93
C GLY A 15 -26.23 12.81 -17.15
N THR A 16 -26.32 14.13 -17.13
CA THR A 16 -27.40 14.91 -16.52
C THR A 16 -28.62 14.96 -17.46
N ASP A 17 -29.82 14.60 -16.99
CA ASP A 17 -31.06 15.31 -17.36
C ASP A 17 -32.21 15.04 -16.36
N SER A 18 -33.10 16.00 -16.35
CA SER A 18 -34.17 16.37 -15.44
C SER A 18 -35.31 15.34 -15.28
N GLY A 19 -35.99 15.38 -14.13
CA GLY A 19 -37.40 14.95 -14.03
C GLY A 19 -37.69 13.97 -12.91
N ASP A 20 -38.69 14.35 -12.10
CA ASP A 20 -39.59 13.49 -11.33
C ASP A 20 -39.18 13.07 -9.91
N VAL A 21 -40.00 13.60 -9.00
CA VAL A 21 -40.12 13.29 -7.58
C VAL A 21 -40.29 11.79 -7.34
N ALA A 22 -39.30 11.17 -6.72
CA ALA A 22 -39.44 9.87 -6.09
C ALA A 22 -39.33 10.04 -4.58
N GLU A 23 -40.47 10.25 -3.91
CA GLU A 23 -40.63 9.78 -2.54
C GLU A 23 -40.62 8.25 -2.58
N GLU A 24 -39.44 7.65 -2.37
CA GLU A 24 -39.30 6.21 -2.19
C GLU A 24 -38.66 5.94 -0.83
N LEU A 25 -39.53 5.57 0.12
CA LEU A 25 -39.36 4.58 1.18
C LEU A 25 -37.96 4.48 1.80
N GLY A 26 -37.89 4.87 3.08
CA GLY A 26 -36.73 4.75 3.94
C GLY A 26 -35.98 3.41 3.81
N GLN A 27 -34.95 3.43 2.98
CA GLN A 27 -33.85 2.48 3.00
C GLN A 27 -32.65 3.27 3.50
N SER A 28 -32.41 3.23 4.81
CA SER A 28 -31.07 3.49 5.36
C SER A 28 -30.15 2.36 4.90
N SER A 29 -29.90 2.30 3.59
CA SER A 29 -28.73 1.66 3.04
C SER A 29 -27.59 2.56 3.48
N SER A 30 -26.93 2.22 4.58
CA SER A 30 -25.56 2.68 4.81
C SER A 30 -24.73 2.12 3.65
N ALA A 31 -24.78 2.79 2.50
CA ALA A 31 -24.02 2.42 1.33
C ALA A 31 -22.56 2.52 1.77
N LEU A 32 -21.88 1.38 1.88
CA LEU A 32 -20.45 1.37 2.17
C LEU A 32 -19.78 2.18 1.06
N SER A 33 -19.36 3.38 1.40
CA SER A 33 -18.57 4.23 0.54
C SER A 33 -17.17 3.64 0.54
N THR A 34 -16.68 3.30 -0.65
CA THR A 34 -15.30 2.86 -0.84
C THR A 34 -14.50 4.04 -1.37
N CYS A 35 -13.47 4.45 -0.65
CA CYS A 35 -12.53 5.45 -1.14
C CYS A 35 -11.19 4.79 -1.43
N SER A 36 -10.51 5.36 -2.41
CA SER A 36 -9.13 5.07 -2.72
C SER A 36 -8.34 6.37 -2.82
N ALA A 37 -7.04 6.27 -2.55
CA ALA A 37 -6.07 7.32 -2.78
C ALA A 37 -4.88 6.74 -3.53
N ALA A 38 -4.40 7.45 -4.54
CA ALA A 38 -3.17 7.09 -5.25
C ALA A 38 -1.95 7.56 -4.44
N CYS A 39 -0.99 6.69 -4.18
CA CYS A 39 0.24 7.00 -3.46
C CYS A 39 1.37 7.37 -4.42
N ALA A 40 2.31 8.21 -3.97
CA ALA A 40 3.47 8.62 -4.76
C ALA A 40 4.36 7.45 -5.23
N SER A 41 4.30 6.32 -4.53
CA SER A 41 4.97 5.07 -4.89
C SER A 41 4.30 4.31 -6.06
N GLY A 42 3.19 4.81 -6.60
CA GLY A 42 2.39 4.12 -7.63
C GLY A 42 1.45 3.05 -7.08
N LEU A 43 1.39 2.88 -5.76
CA LEU A 43 0.44 2.01 -5.06
C LEU A 43 -0.88 2.75 -4.81
N SER A 44 -1.98 2.01 -4.65
CA SER A 44 -3.27 2.56 -4.23
C SER A 44 -3.64 2.02 -2.85
N VAL A 45 -3.99 2.91 -1.93
CA VAL A 45 -4.60 2.54 -0.64
C VAL A 45 -6.10 2.73 -0.72
N SER A 46 -6.87 1.80 -0.18
CA SER A 46 -8.33 1.83 -0.24
C SER A 46 -8.94 1.28 1.04
N CYS A 47 -10.06 1.87 1.46
CA CYS A 47 -10.88 1.39 2.57
C CYS A 47 -12.36 1.59 2.24
N SER A 48 -13.23 0.88 2.98
CA SER A 48 -14.68 0.97 2.86
C SER A 48 -15.30 1.29 4.21
N GLY A 49 -16.25 2.22 4.23
CA GLY A 49 -16.90 2.66 5.46
C GLY A 49 -18.20 3.43 5.21
N SER A 50 -18.87 3.83 6.29
CA SER A 50 -20.07 4.69 6.20
C SER A 50 -19.72 6.16 5.93
N SER A 51 -18.54 6.58 6.38
CA SER A 51 -17.95 7.89 6.14
C SER A 51 -16.56 7.71 5.54
N CYS A 52 -16.23 8.51 4.53
CA CYS A 52 -15.08 8.23 3.70
C CYS A 52 -14.46 9.53 3.14
N SER A 53 -13.15 9.70 3.31
CA SER A 53 -12.38 10.80 2.72
C SER A 53 -11.01 10.30 2.23
N SER A 54 -10.50 10.88 1.15
CA SER A 54 -9.18 10.54 0.60
C SER A 54 -8.40 11.80 0.24
N VAL A 55 -7.08 11.71 0.41
CA VAL A 55 -6.11 12.72 -0.02
C VAL A 55 -5.01 12.00 -0.79
N ASP A 56 -4.96 12.24 -2.11
CA ASP A 56 -3.93 11.65 -2.96
C ASP A 56 -2.53 11.99 -2.47
N GLY A 57 -1.66 10.99 -2.54
CA GLY A 57 -0.29 11.03 -2.03
C GLY A 57 -0.16 10.90 -0.51
N GLN A 58 -1.27 10.88 0.25
CA GLN A 58 -1.22 10.91 1.71
C GLN A 58 -1.99 9.79 2.39
N TYR A 59 -3.32 9.75 2.30
CA TYR A 59 -4.13 8.81 3.07
C TYR A 59 -5.52 8.60 2.49
N VAL A 60 -6.14 7.50 2.91
CA VAL A 60 -7.59 7.32 2.87
C VAL A 60 -8.10 7.13 4.30
N GLN A 61 -9.22 7.75 4.63
CA GLN A 61 -9.86 7.66 5.93
C GLN A 61 -11.26 7.06 5.76
N CYS A 62 -11.55 6.00 6.51
CA CYS A 62 -12.89 5.42 6.59
C CYS A 62 -13.32 5.31 8.05
N ASP A 63 -14.50 5.81 8.38
CA ASP A 63 -15.10 5.72 9.73
C ASP A 63 -14.15 6.19 10.85
N GLY A 64 -13.35 7.23 10.56
CA GLY A 64 -12.36 7.80 11.47
C GLY A 64 -11.01 7.06 11.51
N LEU A 65 -10.86 5.91 10.84
CA LEU A 65 -9.60 5.18 10.73
C LEU A 65 -8.80 5.66 9.53
N TYR A 66 -7.53 6.02 9.75
CA TYR A 66 -6.60 6.46 8.70
C TYR A 66 -5.77 5.30 8.16
N HIS A 67 -5.72 5.19 6.84
CA HIS A 67 -4.83 4.32 6.09
C HIS A 67 -3.88 5.20 5.28
N TYR A 68 -2.66 5.37 5.81
CA TYR A 68 -1.63 6.19 5.18
C TYR A 68 -0.97 5.48 4.00
N CYS A 69 -0.55 6.27 3.02
CA CYS A 69 0.31 5.80 1.96
C CYS A 69 1.63 5.27 2.54
N PRO A 70 2.10 4.09 2.10
CA PRO A 70 3.41 3.61 2.51
C PRO A 70 4.47 4.59 1.99
N LEU A 71 5.41 4.94 2.87
CA LEU A 71 6.59 5.69 2.46
C LEU A 71 7.40 4.85 1.46
N PRO A 72 7.95 5.45 0.41
CA PRO A 72 8.87 4.74 -0.46
C PRO A 72 10.05 4.22 0.38
N PRO A 73 10.57 3.02 0.08
CA PRO A 73 11.78 2.55 0.74
C PRO A 73 12.91 3.57 0.50
N PRO A 74 13.82 3.74 1.47
CA PRO A 74 14.95 4.65 1.29
C PRO A 74 15.75 4.25 0.05
N PRO A 75 16.27 5.22 -0.72
CA PRO A 75 17.04 4.91 -1.91
C PRO A 75 18.26 4.05 -1.55
N CYS A 76 18.56 3.09 -2.43
CA CYS A 76 19.77 2.30 -2.28
C CYS A 76 20.97 3.13 -2.73
N THR A 77 21.72 3.62 -1.74
CA THR A 77 22.99 4.32 -1.90
C THR A 77 24.14 3.37 -1.57
N LYS A 78 25.36 3.71 -2.00
CA LYS A 78 26.54 2.89 -1.68
C LYS A 78 26.67 2.60 -0.18
N ALA A 79 26.39 3.58 0.67
CA ALA A 79 26.55 3.48 2.13
C ALA A 79 25.55 2.55 2.83
N ASN A 80 24.40 2.26 2.22
CA ASN A 80 23.41 1.32 2.76
C ASN A 80 23.34 -0.01 1.99
N THR A 81 24.27 -0.27 1.06
CA THR A 81 24.37 -1.59 0.42
C THR A 81 24.87 -2.66 1.38
N CYS A 82 24.31 -3.86 1.29
CA CYS A 82 24.75 -4.97 2.13
C CYS A 82 26.23 -5.31 1.89
N THR A 83 26.70 -5.21 0.64
CA THR A 83 28.10 -5.44 0.28
C THR A 83 29.06 -4.41 0.87
N PHE A 84 28.62 -3.17 1.09
CA PHE A 84 29.44 -2.14 1.73
C PHE A 84 29.42 -2.26 3.26
N ILE A 85 28.31 -2.70 3.84
CA ILE A 85 28.15 -2.84 5.29
C ILE A 85 28.84 -4.11 5.78
N ASP A 86 28.83 -5.19 5.01
CA ASP A 86 29.46 -6.45 5.38
C ASP A 86 30.95 -6.26 5.73
N GLY A 87 31.38 -6.82 6.85
CA GLY A 87 32.75 -6.67 7.33
C GLY A 87 33.08 -5.33 8.01
N THR A 88 32.16 -4.37 8.05
CA THR A 88 32.38 -3.09 8.76
C THR A 88 32.07 -3.19 10.25
N SER A 89 32.59 -2.25 11.05
CA SER A 89 32.37 -2.24 12.50
C SER A 89 30.94 -1.86 12.89
N CYS A 90 30.41 -2.52 13.92
CA CYS A 90 29.11 -2.24 14.53
C CYS A 90 29.23 -1.94 16.03
N ALA A 91 28.42 -1.00 16.51
CA ALA A 91 28.51 -0.48 17.88
C ALA A 91 28.07 -1.50 18.95
N SER A 92 27.04 -2.30 18.65
CA SER A 92 26.43 -3.22 19.62
C SER A 92 26.25 -4.62 19.02
N PRO A 93 26.89 -5.67 19.58
CA PRO A 93 26.67 -7.04 19.16
C PRO A 93 25.19 -7.41 19.33
N GLY A 94 24.65 -8.18 18.37
CA GLY A 94 23.23 -8.52 18.30
C GLY A 94 22.34 -7.44 17.70
N ALA A 95 22.87 -6.26 17.34
CA ALA A 95 22.10 -5.29 16.56
C ALA A 95 21.80 -5.82 15.16
N GLU A 96 20.61 -5.49 14.65
CA GLU A 96 20.19 -5.78 13.28
C GLU A 96 19.97 -4.47 12.53
N ARG A 97 20.24 -4.48 11.22
CA ARG A 97 19.88 -3.38 10.34
C ARG A 97 19.47 -3.88 8.97
N GLN A 98 18.56 -3.13 8.35
CA GLN A 98 18.25 -3.34 6.94
C GLN A 98 19.38 -2.77 6.07
N CYS A 99 19.64 -3.45 4.97
CA CYS A 99 20.55 -3.02 3.92
C CYS A 99 19.88 -3.22 2.56
N CYS A 100 20.33 -2.49 1.56
CA CYS A 100 19.80 -2.64 0.21
C CYS A 100 20.71 -3.56 -0.61
N LEU A 101 20.08 -4.29 -1.53
CA LEU A 101 20.74 -5.12 -2.52
C LEU A 101 20.34 -4.60 -3.90
N SER A 102 21.31 -4.39 -4.77
CA SER A 102 21.03 -3.96 -6.14
C SER A 102 20.15 -5.01 -6.83
N GLY A 103 18.91 -4.63 -7.17
CA GLY A 103 17.97 -5.51 -7.87
C GLY A 103 17.20 -6.53 -7.01
N LEU A 104 17.30 -6.49 -5.67
CA LEU A 104 16.53 -7.36 -4.78
C LEU A 104 15.74 -6.58 -3.70
N PRO A 105 14.62 -7.13 -3.21
CA PRO A 105 13.80 -6.50 -2.18
C PRO A 105 14.47 -6.62 -0.82
N THR A 106 15.42 -5.73 -0.52
CA THR A 106 16.06 -5.52 0.81
C THR A 106 16.76 -6.73 1.44
N GLY A 107 18.04 -6.59 1.76
CA GLY A 107 18.78 -7.54 2.58
C GLY A 107 18.77 -7.16 4.07
N GLY A 108 19.34 -8.03 4.90
CA GLY A 108 19.54 -7.79 6.33
C GLY A 108 21.00 -7.98 6.72
N CYS A 109 21.44 -7.22 7.72
CA CYS A 109 22.73 -7.42 8.39
C CYS A 109 22.52 -7.61 9.88
N TYR A 110 23.30 -8.49 10.50
CA TYR A 110 23.39 -8.63 11.95
C TYR A 110 24.81 -8.36 12.43
N CYS A 111 24.94 -7.79 13.61
CA CYS A 111 26.22 -7.50 14.25
C CYS A 111 26.68 -8.72 15.06
N LYS A 112 27.82 -9.29 14.67
CA LYS A 112 28.45 -10.41 15.39
C LYS A 112 29.03 -9.97 16.75
N PHE A 113 29.40 -10.94 17.58
CA PHE A 113 30.06 -10.72 18.87
C PHE A 113 31.45 -10.06 18.76
N ASP A 114 32.09 -10.11 17.59
CA ASP A 114 33.36 -9.44 17.28
C ASP A 114 33.17 -7.98 16.82
N ASN A 115 31.99 -7.39 17.07
CA ASN A 115 31.64 -6.03 16.65
C ASN A 115 31.77 -5.81 15.13
N THR A 116 31.55 -6.86 14.33
CA THR A 116 31.58 -6.78 12.87
C THR A 116 30.22 -7.12 12.27
N TRP A 117 29.76 -6.31 11.33
CA TRP A 117 28.56 -6.58 10.54
C TRP A 117 28.76 -7.80 9.64
N THR A 118 27.76 -8.65 9.56
CA THR A 118 27.64 -9.65 8.50
C THR A 118 26.26 -9.59 7.88
N CYS A 119 26.21 -9.60 6.56
CA CYS A 119 25.01 -9.35 5.80
C CYS A 119 24.63 -10.54 4.93
N THR A 120 23.33 -10.72 4.70
CA THR A 120 22.84 -11.67 3.70
C THR A 120 23.15 -11.10 2.32
N LEU A 121 24.17 -11.64 1.68
CA LEU A 121 24.51 -11.31 0.29
C LEU A 121 23.73 -12.24 -0.66
N PRO A 122 23.27 -11.74 -1.82
CA PRO A 122 22.73 -12.61 -2.85
C PRO A 122 23.84 -13.59 -3.27
N PRO A 123 23.48 -14.83 -3.65
CA PRO A 123 24.46 -15.76 -4.19
C PRO A 123 25.16 -15.10 -5.38
N ASP A 124 26.49 -15.11 -5.39
CA ASP A 124 27.26 -14.71 -6.57
C ASP A 124 26.74 -15.54 -7.75
N GLY A 125 26.11 -14.87 -8.71
CA GLY A 125 25.63 -15.52 -9.94
C GLY A 125 26.81 -16.07 -10.74
N PRO A 126 26.58 -17.12 -11.58
CA PRO A 126 27.61 -17.80 -12.35
C PRO A 126 28.30 -16.91 -13.40
#